data_AF-A0AA35RGV6-F1
#
_entry.id   AF-A0AA35RGV6-F1
#
_cell.length_a   1.000
_cell.length_b   1.000
_cell.length_c   1.000
_cell.angle_alpha   90.00
_cell.angle_beta   90.00
_cell.angle_gamma   90.00
#
_symmetry.space_group_name_H-M   'P 1'
#
loop_
_entity.id
_entity.type
_entity.pdbx_description
1 polymer ?
#
loop_
_entity_poly.entity_id
_entity_poly.type
_entity_poly.pdbx_seq_one_letter_code
_entity_poly.pdbx_strand_id
1 'polypeptide(L)'
;MSLQVFVATTNIGSGQGLSRSITYHPYSDGTKLVNVLDSSDTVTVNGGAFTVTIEGGMPKIYHPVTSELTEEREREGGGGLDHGEIGLVVSAGLVATLVILLSGVVVYMVSYRVRRGRSYSEL
;
A
#
# COMPACT_ATOMS: atom_id res chain seq x y z
N MET A 1 19.72 5.94 10.34
CA MET A 1 18.70 5.31 11.22
C MET A 1 19.15 3.89 11.52
N SER A 2 19.06 3.43 12.77
CA SER A 2 19.37 2.04 13.12
C SER A 2 18.13 1.17 12.88
N LEU A 3 18.25 0.14 12.03
CA LEU A 3 17.20 -0.85 11.80
C LEU A 3 17.14 -1.77 13.02
N GLN A 4 16.18 -1.54 13.90
CA GLN A 4 15.95 -2.38 15.08
C GLN A 4 14.79 -3.34 14.82
N VAL A 5 14.99 -4.61 15.16
CA VAL A 5 13.97 -5.66 15.08
C VAL A 5 13.18 -5.69 16.40
N PHE A 6 11.87 -5.83 16.32
CA PHE A 6 11.01 -6.03 17.48
C PHE A 6 10.58 -7.48 17.56
N VAL A 7 10.76 -8.10 18.74
CA VAL A 7 10.42 -9.50 18.97
C VAL A 7 9.37 -9.58 20.08
N ALA A 8 8.27 -10.29 19.81
CA ALA A 8 7.24 -10.57 20.79
C ALA A 8 7.05 -12.08 20.96
N THR A 9 7.09 -12.51 22.22
CA THR A 9 6.91 -13.90 22.64
C THR A 9 5.93 -13.96 23.80
N THR A 10 5.33 -15.12 24.02
CA THR A 10 4.36 -15.33 25.10
C THR A 10 4.36 -16.79 25.54
N ASN A 11 3.85 -17.04 26.76
CA ASN A 11 3.67 -18.36 27.34
C ASN A 11 2.19 -18.78 27.45
N ILE A 12 1.26 -18.09 26.77
CA ILE A 12 -0.19 -18.38 26.83
C ILE A 12 -0.57 -19.78 26.29
N GLY A 13 0.31 -20.42 25.51
CA GLY A 13 0.07 -21.74 24.94
C GLY A 13 -0.94 -21.77 23.79
N SER A 14 -1.27 -22.99 23.35
CA SER A 14 -2.17 -23.25 22.22
C SER A 14 -3.62 -22.90 22.53
N GLY A 15 -4.37 -22.39 21.55
CA GLY A 15 -5.81 -22.13 21.65
C GLY A 15 -6.19 -20.85 22.42
N GLN A 16 -5.22 -20.03 22.80
CA GLN A 16 -5.44 -18.72 23.43
C GLN A 16 -4.92 -17.58 22.56
N GLY A 17 -5.33 -16.35 22.88
CA GLY A 17 -4.84 -15.12 22.25
C GLY A 17 -4.50 -14.06 23.29
N LEU A 18 -3.46 -13.26 23.02
CA LEU A 18 -3.07 -12.10 23.82
C LEU A 18 -2.81 -10.91 22.90
N SER A 19 -3.45 -9.78 23.19
CA SER A 19 -3.20 -8.52 22.51
C SER A 19 -2.64 -7.48 23.48
N ARG A 20 -1.58 -6.78 23.06
CA ARG A 20 -0.88 -5.76 23.86
C ARG A 20 -0.57 -4.55 22.99
N SER A 21 -0.88 -3.36 23.49
CA SER A 21 -0.35 -2.11 22.95
C SER A 21 1.08 -1.93 23.44
N ILE A 22 2.00 -1.72 22.50
CA ILE A 22 3.42 -1.53 22.74
C ILE A 22 3.72 -0.05 22.58
N THR A 23 4.24 0.58 23.63
CA THR A 23 4.55 2.02 23.68
C THR A 23 6.04 2.29 23.94
N TYR A 24 6.82 1.25 24.24
CA TYR A 24 8.25 1.32 24.56
C TYR A 24 9.08 0.84 23.37
N HIS A 25 9.19 1.68 22.35
CA HIS A 25 9.93 1.35 21.13
C HIS A 25 10.59 2.59 20.52
N PRO A 26 11.59 2.44 19.64
CA PRO A 26 12.29 3.57 19.02
C PRO A 26 11.65 4.05 17.70
N TYR A 27 10.63 3.36 17.20
CA TYR A 27 10.03 3.67 15.90
C TYR A 27 9.22 4.97 15.92
N SER A 28 9.38 5.78 14.87
CA SER A 28 8.59 7.00 14.66
C SER A 28 7.18 6.68 14.18
N ASP A 29 6.24 7.60 14.41
CA ASP A 29 4.90 7.51 13.85
C ASP A 29 4.93 7.37 12.33
N GLY A 30 4.03 6.54 11.80
CA GLY A 30 3.97 6.16 10.38
C GLY A 30 4.92 5.03 9.98
N THR A 31 5.84 4.60 10.86
CA THR A 31 6.70 3.44 10.55
C THR A 31 5.85 2.20 10.37
N LYS A 32 5.99 1.54 9.21
CA LYS A 32 5.38 0.25 8.90
C LYS A 32 6.32 -0.87 9.35
N LEU A 33 5.80 -1.78 10.16
CA LEU A 33 6.51 -2.94 10.69
C LEU A 33 5.90 -4.22 10.13
N VAL A 34 6.70 -5.07 9.49
CA VAL A 34 6.25 -6.32 8.85
C VAL A 34 6.77 -7.53 9.63
N ASN A 35 5.89 -8.48 9.92
CA ASN A 35 6.26 -9.73 10.55
C ASN A 35 7.00 -10.65 9.56
N VAL A 36 8.17 -11.13 9.94
CA VAL A 36 9.01 -12.03 9.12
C VAL A 36 8.37 -13.40 8.95
N LEU A 37 7.59 -13.86 9.94
CA LEU A 37 6.96 -15.18 9.92
C LEU A 37 5.65 -15.20 9.11
N ASP A 38 5.02 -14.04 8.95
CA ASP A 38 3.81 -13.85 8.16
C ASP A 38 3.76 -12.42 7.63
N SER A 39 4.07 -12.24 6.34
CA SER A 39 4.11 -10.90 5.73
C SER A 39 2.76 -10.19 5.66
N SER A 40 1.65 -10.92 5.83
CA SER A 40 0.31 -10.32 5.89
C SER A 40 0.05 -9.61 7.22
N ASP A 41 0.75 -10.03 8.27
CA ASP A 41 0.72 -9.42 9.60
C ASP A 41 1.65 -8.21 9.65
N THR A 42 1.08 -7.06 9.31
CA THR A 42 1.77 -5.77 9.32
C THR A 42 1.09 -4.80 10.28
N VAL A 43 1.89 -4.05 11.04
CA VAL A 43 1.40 -3.01 11.94
C VAL A 43 2.03 -1.66 11.59
N THR A 44 1.31 -0.58 11.89
CA THR A 44 1.79 0.80 11.71
C THR A 44 1.84 1.49 13.05
N VAL A 45 2.94 2.18 13.32
CA VAL A 45 3.10 3.00 14.53
C VAL A 45 2.22 4.25 14.41
N ASN A 46 1.37 4.49 15.40
CA ASN A 46 0.50 5.65 15.46
C ASN A 46 0.41 6.15 16.91
N GLY A 47 0.72 7.43 17.12
CA GLY A 47 0.70 8.04 18.44
C GLY A 47 1.74 7.43 19.40
N GLY A 48 2.89 7.03 18.87
CA GLY A 48 3.97 6.37 19.61
C GLY A 48 3.63 4.96 20.07
N ALA A 49 2.65 4.30 19.45
CA ALA A 49 2.23 2.96 19.82
C ALA A 49 1.87 2.10 18.61
N PHE A 50 1.94 0.79 18.79
CA PHE A 50 1.33 -0.19 17.89
C PHE A 50 0.82 -1.41 18.68
N THR A 51 -0.11 -2.16 18.12
CA THR A 51 -0.71 -3.33 18.79
C THR A 51 -0.10 -4.61 18.25
N VAL A 52 0.30 -5.50 19.15
CA VAL A 52 0.74 -6.86 18.82
C VAL A 52 -0.28 -7.84 19.37
N THR A 53 -0.78 -8.70 18.50
CA THR A 53 -1.68 -9.81 18.86
C THR A 53 -0.97 -11.12 18.61
N ILE A 54 -0.77 -11.94 19.63
CA ILE A 54 -0.23 -13.30 19.52
C ILE A 54 -1.38 -14.29 19.71
N GLU A 55 -1.53 -15.20 18.75
CA GLU A 55 -2.51 -16.30 18.79
C GLU A 55 -1.80 -17.64 18.85
N GLY A 56 -2.32 -18.57 19.65
CA GLY A 56 -1.79 -19.93 19.80
C GLY A 56 -0.35 -19.98 20.32
N GLY A 57 0.13 -18.93 20.98
CA GLY A 57 1.51 -18.82 21.44
C GLY A 57 2.54 -18.61 20.32
N MET A 58 2.11 -18.31 19.09
CA MET A 58 3.03 -18.11 17.96
C MET A 58 3.82 -16.80 18.12
N PRO A 59 5.16 -16.84 18.08
CA PRO A 59 5.97 -15.63 18.23
C PRO A 59 5.78 -14.69 17.03
N LYS A 60 6.11 -13.41 17.22
CA LYS A 60 6.12 -12.41 16.15
C LYS A 60 7.45 -11.68 16.11
N ILE A 61 7.99 -11.50 14.91
CA ILE A 61 9.27 -10.84 14.68
C ILE A 61 9.04 -9.76 13.63
N TYR A 62 8.99 -8.51 14.06
CA TYR A 62 8.72 -7.38 13.20
C TYR A 62 10.01 -6.64 12.82
N HIS A 63 10.13 -6.28 11.53
CA HIS A 63 11.16 -5.37 11.07
C HIS A 63 10.53 -4.14 10.39
N PRO A 64 11.16 -2.96 10.47
CA PRO A 64 10.69 -1.79 9.74
C PRO A 64 10.89 -1.97 8.24
N VAL A 65 9.92 -1.52 7.45
CA VAL A 65 10.04 -1.41 6.00
C VAL A 65 10.56 -0.01 5.69
N THR A 66 11.76 0.07 5.15
CA THR A 66 12.25 1.28 4.50
C THR A 66 11.72 1.33 3.07
N SER A 67 11.35 2.53 2.60
CA SER A 67 10.90 2.75 1.22
C SER A 67 11.90 2.23 0.18
N GLU A 68 13.19 2.23 0.50
CA GLU A 68 14.27 1.75 -0.37
C GLU A 68 14.21 0.24 -0.65
N LEU A 69 13.71 -0.59 0.27
CA LEU A 69 13.64 -2.05 0.11
C LEU A 69 12.42 -2.52 -0.71
N THR A 70 11.51 -1.60 -1.05
CA THR A 70 10.33 -1.93 -1.87
C THR A 70 10.69 -1.94 -3.36
N GLU A 71 11.72 -1.19 -3.77
CA GLU A 71 12.14 -1.09 -5.18
C GLU A 71 13.02 -2.26 -5.65
N GLU A 72 13.66 -3.01 -4.74
CA GLU A 72 14.48 -4.19 -5.11
C GLU A 72 13.64 -5.47 -5.27
N ARG A 73 12.57 -5.65 -4.48
CA ARG A 73 11.70 -6.83 -4.63
C ARG A 73 10.87 -6.83 -5.92
N GLU A 74 10.66 -5.67 -6.53
CA GLU A 74 10.07 -5.58 -7.88
C GLU A 74 11.08 -5.96 -8.99
N ARG A 75 12.40 -5.96 -8.71
CA ARG A 75 13.43 -6.34 -9.70
C ARG A 75 13.69 -7.85 -9.77
N GLU A 76 13.53 -8.60 -8.69
CA GLU A 76 13.90 -10.03 -8.66
C GLU A 76 12.76 -11.01 -9.02
N GLY A 77 11.52 -10.52 -9.16
CA GLY A 77 10.36 -11.35 -9.55
C GLY A 77 10.09 -11.46 -11.07
N GLY A 78 10.94 -10.86 -11.93
CA GLY A 78 10.65 -10.65 -13.35
C GLY A 78 11.50 -11.46 -14.33
N GLY A 79 11.74 -12.74 -14.05
CA GLY A 79 12.40 -13.64 -15.00
C GLY A 79 11.41 -14.24 -16.01
N GLY A 80 10.98 -13.47 -17.00
CA GLY A 80 10.10 -13.94 -18.08
C GLY A 80 10.14 -12.99 -19.27
N LEU A 81 10.64 -13.49 -20.40
CA LEU A 81 11.01 -12.74 -21.59
C LEU A 81 9.82 -12.19 -22.40
N ASP A 82 10.04 -10.97 -22.87
CA ASP A 82 9.73 -10.42 -24.19
C ASP A 82 8.46 -9.56 -24.39
N HIS A 83 8.74 -8.48 -25.12
CA HIS A 83 7.93 -7.36 -25.61
C HIS A 83 7.53 -6.29 -24.58
N GLY A 84 8.18 -5.13 -24.74
CA GLY A 84 8.06 -3.97 -23.87
C GLY A 84 6.63 -3.46 -23.78
N GLU A 85 6.04 -3.57 -22.59
CA GLU A 85 4.96 -2.71 -22.16
C GLU A 85 5.46 -1.76 -21.07
N ILE A 86 5.10 -0.49 -21.24
CA ILE A 86 5.41 0.60 -20.33
C ILE A 86 4.57 0.35 -19.07
N GLY A 87 5.19 -0.17 -18.01
CA GLY A 87 4.53 -0.43 -16.74
C GLY A 87 4.05 0.86 -16.08
N LEU A 88 2.82 1.27 -16.38
CA LEU A 88 2.12 2.35 -15.68
C LEU A 88 1.67 1.82 -14.32
N VAL A 89 2.35 2.24 -13.24
CA VAL A 89 1.93 1.92 -11.86
C VAL A 89 0.64 2.69 -11.57
N VAL A 90 -0.51 2.04 -11.80
CA VAL A 90 -1.81 2.62 -11.50
C VAL A 90 -2.24 2.19 -10.09
N SER A 91 -2.00 3.05 -9.10
CA SER A 91 -2.72 2.93 -7.83
C SER A 91 -4.20 3.15 -8.10
N ALA A 92 -5.10 2.49 -7.34
CA ALA A 92 -6.55 2.57 -7.57
C ALA A 92 -7.09 4.01 -7.63
N GLY A 93 -6.43 4.96 -6.94
CA GLY A 93 -6.73 6.39 -7.02
C GLY A 93 -6.41 7.02 -8.38
N LEU A 94 -5.34 6.59 -9.05
CA LEU A 94 -4.91 7.12 -10.34
C LEU A 94 -5.83 6.66 -11.49
N VAL A 95 -6.34 5.41 -11.43
CA VAL A 95 -7.34 4.91 -12.40
C VAL A 95 -8.59 5.79 -12.38
N ALA A 96 -9.10 6.09 -11.19
CA ALA A 96 -10.31 6.89 -11.02
C ALA A 96 -10.15 8.31 -11.59
N THR A 97 -9.00 8.96 -11.33
CA THR A 97 -8.74 10.30 -11.87
C THR A 97 -8.62 10.30 -13.40
N LEU A 98 -8.00 9.28 -14.00
CA LEU A 98 -7.85 9.19 -15.45
C LEU A 98 -9.20 8.98 -16.16
N VAL A 99 -10.06 8.13 -15.60
CA VAL A 99 -11.43 7.88 -16.10
C VAL A 99 -12.29 9.15 -16.02
N ILE A 100 -12.17 9.93 -14.93
CA ILE A 100 -12.92 11.20 -14.77
C ILE A 100 -12.43 12.25 -15.78
N LEU A 101 -11.12 12.38 -16.00
CA LEU A 101 -10.58 13.33 -16.96
C LEU A 101 -10.96 12.97 -18.41
N LEU A 102 -10.85 11.70 -18.78
CA LEU A 102 -11.20 11.25 -20.14
C LEU A 102 -12.70 11.41 -20.42
N SER A 103 -13.58 11.05 -19.47
CA SER A 103 -15.02 11.25 -19.63
C SER A 103 -15.39 12.74 -19.72
N GLY A 104 -14.75 13.61 -18.93
CA GLY A 104 -14.92 15.06 -19.02
C GLY A 104 -14.53 15.63 -20.40
N VAL A 105 -13.40 15.19 -20.96
CA VAL A 105 -12.94 15.62 -22.29
C VAL A 105 -13.88 15.16 -23.40
N VAL A 106 -14.39 13.92 -23.33
CA VAL A 106 -15.36 13.40 -24.31
C VAL A 106 -16.66 14.19 -24.27
N VAL A 107 -17.21 14.45 -23.07
CA VAL A 107 -18.43 15.26 -22.90
C VAL A 107 -18.22 16.68 -23.41
N TYR A 108 -17.05 17.28 -23.15
CA TYR A 108 -16.70 18.61 -23.66
C TYR A 108 -16.64 18.64 -25.19
N MET A 109 -15.98 17.67 -25.82
CA MET A 109 -15.86 17.57 -27.28
C MET A 109 -17.21 17.37 -27.97
N VAL A 110 -18.07 16.50 -27.43
CA VAL A 110 -19.43 16.28 -27.95
C VAL A 110 -20.25 17.57 -27.84
N SER A 111 -20.21 18.24 -26.69
CA SER A 111 -20.90 19.53 -26.48
C SER A 111 -20.39 20.63 -27.41
N TYR A 112 -19.07 20.69 -27.65
CA TYR A 112 -18.45 21.64 -28.57
C TYR A 112 -18.89 21.41 -30.02
N ARG A 113 -18.95 20.14 -30.45
CA ARG A 113 -19.37 19.77 -31.81
C ARG A 113 -20.85 20.07 -32.07
N VAL A 114 -21.73 19.79 -31.10
CA VAL A 114 -23.16 20.10 -31.21
C VAL A 114 -23.39 21.60 -31.34
N ARG A 115 -22.65 22.44 -30.60
CA ARG A 115 -22.74 23.91 -30.71
C ARG A 115 -22.29 24.44 -32.07
N ARG A 116 -21.19 23.91 -32.64
CA ARG A 116 -20.77 24.28 -34.00
C ARG A 116 -21.74 23.81 -35.08
N GLY A 117 -22.34 22.62 -34.91
CA GLY A 117 -23.31 22.07 -35.87
C GLY A 117 -24.57 22.93 -36.02
N ARG A 118 -25.00 23.63 -34.96
CA ARG A 118 -26.11 24.59 -35.04
C ARG A 118 -25.76 25.93 -35.67
N SER A 119 -24.48 26.30 -35.74
CA SER A 119 -24.07 27.62 -36.23
C SER A 119 -23.99 27.71 -37.76
N TYR A 120 -24.13 26.59 -38.48
CA TYR A 120 -24.10 26.53 -39.95
C TYR A 120 -25.47 26.30 -40.59
N SER A 121 -26.55 26.26 -39.81
CA SER A 121 -27.92 26.09 -40.33
C SER A 121 -28.76 27.37 -40.33
N GLU A 122 -28.17 28.52 -40.00
CA GLU A 122 -28.83 29.84 -40.06
C GLU A 122 -27.97 30.90 -40.77
N LEU A 123 -27.31 30.51 -41.86
CA LEU A 123 -26.78 31.42 -42.89
C LEU A 123 -27.16 30.91 -44.28
#